data_AF-A0A8S8XUH4-F1
#
_entry.id   AF-A0A8S8XUH4-F1
#
_cell.length_a   1.000
_cell.length_b   1.000
_cell.length_c   1.000
_cell.angle_alpha   90.00
_cell.angle_beta   90.00
_cell.angle_gamma   90.00
#
_symmetry.space_group_name_H-M   'P 1'
#
loop_
_entity.id
_entity.type
_entity.pdbx_description
1 polymer ?
#
loop_
_entity_poly.entity_id
_entity_poly.type
_entity_poly.pdbx_seq_one_letter_code
_entity_poly.pdbx_strand_id
1 'polypeptide(L)'
;MAGEVTPQAEGARSLHLRQLRIQWQIVTLQVLATLALVWMYLEVVSTYVVGSIDHTQLFDTIEKGIGTELPLADWLTGSSSDGLARFYVPLGLGLGLGGAMAILAFQTPKFQQRVKLGFILTMIVVLAGRFTLGYVWQLIDDG
;
A
#
# COMPACT_ATOMS: atom_id res chain seq x y z
N MET A 1 49.82 -9.63 11.71
CA MET A 1 49.12 -9.01 12.86
C MET A 1 47.81 -8.49 12.34
N ALA A 2 46.72 -9.25 12.55
CA ALA A 2 45.39 -8.84 12.12
C ALA A 2 44.89 -7.81 13.13
N GLY A 3 44.71 -6.56 12.67
CA GLY A 3 44.12 -5.51 13.49
C GLY A 3 42.69 -5.90 13.85
N GLU A 4 42.43 -6.02 15.15
CA GLU A 4 41.09 -6.23 15.68
C GLU A 4 40.24 -5.02 15.27
N VAL A 5 39.33 -5.26 14.34
CA VAL A 5 38.30 -4.29 13.95
C VAL A 5 37.37 -4.18 15.15
N THR A 6 37.56 -3.15 15.95
CA THR A 6 36.65 -2.82 17.04
C THR A 6 35.26 -2.61 16.43
N PRO A 7 34.22 -3.32 16.87
CA PRO A 7 32.86 -2.98 16.46
C PRO A 7 32.60 -1.58 16.99
N GLN A 8 32.54 -0.64 16.06
CA GLN A 8 32.23 0.75 16.28
C GLN A 8 31.07 0.84 17.28
N ALA A 9 31.30 1.54 18.39
CA ALA A 9 30.36 1.65 19.51
C ALA A 9 29.06 2.38 19.08
N GLU A 10 28.19 1.66 18.37
CA GLU A 10 26.78 1.98 18.17
C GLU A 10 26.06 1.84 19.52
N GLY A 11 26.18 2.83 20.41
CA GLY A 11 25.54 2.67 21.72
C GLY A 11 25.31 3.89 22.60
N ALA A 12 26.17 4.91 22.57
CA ALA A 12 26.17 5.87 23.70
C ALA A 12 25.67 7.29 23.38
N ARG A 13 25.37 7.64 22.12
CA ARG A 13 25.06 9.04 21.74
C ARG A 13 23.74 9.27 20.98
N SER A 14 22.78 8.36 21.06
CA SER A 14 21.49 8.48 20.35
C SER A 14 20.25 8.58 21.24
N LEU A 15 20.40 8.51 22.57
CA LEU A 15 19.26 8.53 23.51
C LEU A 15 18.56 9.89 23.58
N HIS A 16 19.27 11.01 23.39
CA HIS A 16 18.64 12.34 23.40
C HIS A 16 17.86 12.66 22.11
N LEU A 17 18.30 12.12 20.96
CA LEU A 17 17.59 12.25 19.68
C LEU A 17 16.37 11.32 19.57
N ARG A 18 16.31 10.27 20.40
CA ARG A 18 15.14 9.37 20.48
C ARG A 18 13.97 10.02 21.22
N GLN A 19 14.24 10.97 22.13
CA GLN A 19 13.24 11.76 22.86
C GLN A 19 12.69 12.95 22.05
N LEU A 20 13.40 13.42 21.01
CA LEU A 20 12.89 14.43 20.08
C LEU A 20 11.81 13.89 19.11
N ARG A 21 11.59 12.57 19.10
CA ARG A 21 10.95 11.82 18.01
C ARG A 21 9.42 11.95 17.94
N ILE A 22 8.81 12.60 18.92
CA ILE A 22 7.38 12.96 18.89
C ILE A 22 7.26 14.38 19.46
N GLN A 23 7.72 15.38 18.70
CA GLN A 23 7.15 16.70 18.91
C GLN A 23 5.69 16.59 18.50
N TRP A 24 4.80 16.61 19.49
CA TRP A 24 3.35 16.57 19.26
C TRP A 24 2.90 17.62 18.24
N GLN A 25 3.61 18.75 18.14
CA GLN A 25 3.45 19.76 17.09
C GLN A 25 3.62 19.22 15.66
N ILE A 26 4.61 18.35 15.42
CA ILE A 26 4.84 17.76 14.10
C ILE A 26 3.77 16.72 13.79
N VAL A 27 3.41 15.90 14.78
CA VAL A 27 2.36 14.89 14.60
C VAL A 27 1.01 15.55 14.33
N THR A 28 0.66 16.61 15.05
CA THR A 28 -0.57 17.35 14.81
C THR A 28 -0.57 18.01 13.43
N LEU A 29 0.55 18.61 13.01
CA LEU A 29 0.69 19.16 11.66
C LEU A 29 0.55 18.08 10.58
N GLN A 30 1.15 16.91 10.78
CA GLN A 30 1.06 15.80 9.83
C GLN A 30 -0.37 15.26 9.72
N VAL A 31 -1.07 15.10 10.85
CA VAL A 31 -2.48 14.68 10.86
C VAL A 31 -3.34 15.72 10.14
N LEU A 32 -3.19 17.00 10.47
CA LEU A 32 -3.92 18.08 9.80
C LEU A 32 -3.63 18.13 8.30
N ALA A 33 -2.37 17.96 7.89
CA ALA A 33 -2.00 17.91 6.48
C ALA A 33 -2.64 16.73 5.76
N THR A 34 -2.69 15.54 6.37
CA THR A 34 -3.35 14.38 5.77
C THR A 34 -4.87 14.58 5.64
N LEU A 35 -5.52 15.16 6.65
CA LEU A 35 -6.95 15.48 6.59
C LEU A 35 -7.25 16.55 5.52
N ALA A 36 -6.42 17.60 5.46
CA ALA A 36 -6.55 18.64 4.45
C ALA A 36 -6.34 18.09 3.03
N LEU A 37 -5.36 17.21 2.84
CA LEU A 37 -5.11 16.54 1.56
C LEU A 37 -6.31 15.67 1.14
N VAL A 38 -6.86 14.89 2.08
CA VAL A 38 -8.06 14.07 1.84
C VAL A 38 -9.25 14.96 1.48
N TRP A 39 -9.44 16.06 2.21
CA TRP A 39 -10.52 17.01 1.95
C TRP A 39 -10.39 17.64 0.57
N MET A 40 -9.20 18.13 0.22
CA MET A 40 -8.90 18.69 -1.08
C MET A 40 -9.17 17.66 -2.19
N TYR A 41 -8.74 16.41 -1.99
CA TYR A 41 -8.99 15.33 -2.93
C TYR A 41 -10.50 15.10 -3.15
N LEU A 42 -11.29 15.03 -2.09
CA LEU A 42 -12.74 14.85 -2.19
C LEU A 42 -13.41 16.01 -2.94
N GLU A 43 -13.01 17.25 -2.67
CA GLU A 43 -13.55 18.43 -3.36
C GLU A 43 -13.24 18.41 -4.86
N VAL A 44 -11.98 18.11 -5.23
CA VAL A 44 -11.54 18.01 -6.62
C VAL A 44 -12.29 16.89 -7.34
N VAL A 45 -12.42 15.72 -6.70
CA VAL A 45 -13.13 14.58 -7.28
C VAL A 45 -14.61 14.91 -7.45
N SER A 46 -15.24 15.51 -6.43
CA SER A 46 -16.64 15.93 -6.50
C SER A 46 -16.90 16.92 -7.63
N THR A 47 -15.99 17.87 -7.84
CA THR A 47 -16.19 18.98 -8.78
C THR A 47 -15.86 18.60 -10.22
N TYR A 48 -14.79 17.81 -10.43
CA TYR A 48 -14.21 17.60 -11.76
C TYR A 48 -14.32 16.17 -12.29
N VAL A 49 -14.50 15.18 -11.41
CA VAL A 49 -14.34 13.75 -11.76
C VAL A 49 -15.67 13.01 -11.71
N VAL A 50 -16.48 13.28 -10.68
CA VAL A 50 -17.82 12.69 -10.54
C VAL A 50 -18.69 13.12 -11.72
N GLY A 51 -19.25 12.14 -12.44
CA GLY A 51 -20.12 12.38 -13.59
C GLY A 51 -19.42 12.72 -14.90
N SER A 52 -18.08 12.73 -14.95
CA SER A 52 -17.31 12.97 -16.18
C SER A 52 -16.46 11.76 -16.56
N ILE A 53 -15.32 11.55 -15.90
CA ILE A 53 -14.32 10.51 -16.19
C ILE A 53 -13.87 9.95 -14.84
N ASP A 54 -14.50 8.85 -14.40
CA ASP A 54 -14.08 8.13 -13.20
C ASP A 54 -13.43 6.78 -13.54
N HIS A 55 -12.82 6.16 -12.53
CA HIS A 55 -12.16 4.87 -12.66
C HIS A 55 -13.15 3.70 -12.92
N THR A 56 -14.43 3.87 -12.58
CA THR A 56 -15.45 2.84 -12.81
C THR A 56 -15.79 2.73 -14.29
N GLN A 57 -15.79 3.84 -15.04
CA GLN A 57 -15.97 3.83 -16.50
C GLN A 57 -14.88 3.04 -17.23
N LEU A 58 -13.65 3.05 -16.73
CA LEU A 58 -12.56 2.24 -17.28
C LEU A 58 -12.85 0.75 -17.07
N PHE A 59 -13.31 0.35 -15.89
CA PHE A 59 -13.70 -1.02 -15.61
C PHE A 59 -14.86 -1.48 -16.51
N ASP A 60 -15.93 -0.67 -16.62
CA ASP A 60 -17.05 -0.96 -17.52
C ASP A 60 -16.61 -1.13 -18.99
N THR A 61 -15.65 -0.33 -19.43
CA THR A 61 -15.12 -0.41 -20.79
C THR A 61 -14.34 -1.71 -21.01
N ILE A 62 -13.58 -2.14 -20.01
CA ILE A 62 -12.83 -3.40 -20.06
C ILE A 62 -13.79 -4.60 -20.07
N GLU A 63 -14.81 -4.59 -19.22
CA GLU A 63 -15.83 -5.66 -19.17
C GLU A 63 -16.57 -5.81 -20.49
N LYS A 64 -16.98 -4.68 -21.09
CA LYS A 64 -17.56 -4.68 -22.44
C LYS A 64 -16.59 -5.20 -23.50
N GLY A 65 -15.30 -4.90 -23.37
CA GLY A 65 -14.27 -5.34 -24.31
C GLY A 65 -13.94 -6.83 -24.21
N ILE A 66 -13.98 -7.41 -23.01
CA ILE A 66 -13.70 -8.84 -22.77
C ILE A 66 -14.99 -9.68 -22.90
N GLY A 67 -16.16 -9.05 -22.79
CA GLY A 67 -17.47 -9.73 -22.85
C GLY A 67 -17.81 -10.51 -21.59
N THR A 68 -17.09 -10.27 -20.50
CA THR A 68 -17.28 -10.91 -19.19
C THR A 68 -17.05 -9.88 -18.08
N GLU A 69 -17.69 -10.11 -16.94
CA GLU A 69 -17.43 -9.34 -15.71
C GLU A 69 -15.97 -9.50 -15.27
N LEU A 70 -15.42 -8.45 -14.64
CA LEU A 70 -14.07 -8.52 -14.09
C LEU A 70 -14.04 -9.50 -12.91
N PRO A 71 -12.94 -10.24 -12.71
CA PRO A 71 -12.75 -11.08 -11.53
C PRO A 71 -12.38 -10.24 -10.29
N LEU A 72 -13.05 -9.10 -10.11
CA LEU A 72 -12.94 -8.18 -8.98
C LEU A 72 -14.34 -7.95 -8.43
N ALA A 73 -14.46 -7.84 -7.11
CA ALA A 73 -15.76 -7.58 -6.52
C ALA A 73 -16.23 -6.13 -6.79
N ASP A 74 -17.51 -5.94 -7.08
CA ASP A 74 -18.10 -4.62 -7.40
C ASP A 74 -17.90 -3.57 -6.32
N TRP A 75 -17.92 -4.00 -5.05
CA TRP A 75 -17.66 -3.10 -3.94
C TRP A 75 -16.20 -2.63 -3.91
N LEU A 76 -15.25 -3.44 -4.42
CA LEU A 76 -13.82 -3.12 -4.48
C LEU A 76 -13.52 -2.17 -5.64
N THR A 77 -14.18 -2.34 -6.78
CA THR A 77 -14.06 -1.46 -7.95
C THR A 77 -14.86 -0.18 -7.81
N GLY A 78 -15.89 -0.17 -6.95
CA GLY A 78 -16.81 0.94 -6.77
C GLY A 78 -17.91 1.00 -7.83
N SER A 79 -18.02 -0.01 -8.72
CA SER A 79 -19.00 -0.05 -9.82
C SER A 79 -20.45 -0.01 -9.34
N SER A 80 -20.74 -0.59 -8.17
CA SER A 80 -22.07 -0.58 -7.56
C SER A 80 -22.43 0.71 -6.82
N SER A 81 -21.52 1.69 -6.76
CA SER A 81 -21.69 2.94 -6.01
C SER A 81 -21.98 4.12 -6.92
N ASP A 82 -22.55 5.20 -6.37
CA ASP A 82 -22.81 6.43 -7.11
C ASP A 82 -22.12 7.65 -6.48
N GLY A 83 -21.83 8.65 -7.30
CA GLY A 83 -21.18 9.89 -6.91
C GLY A 83 -19.81 9.69 -6.25
N LEU A 84 -19.60 10.35 -5.10
CA LEU A 84 -18.36 10.26 -4.32
C LEU A 84 -18.10 8.87 -3.73
N ALA A 85 -19.14 8.05 -3.53
CA ALA A 85 -18.99 6.74 -2.89
C ALA A 85 -18.11 5.79 -3.71
N ARG A 86 -18.03 5.97 -5.04
CA ARG A 86 -17.11 5.25 -5.93
C ARG A 86 -15.65 5.36 -5.48
N PHE A 87 -15.26 6.46 -4.86
CA PHE A 87 -13.87 6.77 -4.50
C PHE A 87 -13.48 6.35 -3.08
N TYR A 88 -14.42 5.86 -2.27
CA TYR A 88 -14.13 5.49 -0.87
C TYR A 88 -13.15 4.33 -0.74
N VAL A 89 -13.23 3.34 -1.64
CA VAL A 89 -12.32 2.20 -1.59
C VAL A 89 -10.89 2.59 -2.00
N PRO A 90 -10.65 3.27 -3.15
CA PRO A 90 -9.33 3.81 -3.46
C PRO A 90 -8.77 4.71 -2.36
N LEU A 91 -9.60 5.57 -1.77
CA LEU A 91 -9.21 6.46 -0.67
C LEU A 91 -8.84 5.69 0.60
N GLY A 92 -9.65 4.70 0.97
CA GLY A 92 -9.40 3.81 2.11
C GLY A 92 -8.14 2.98 1.94
N LEU A 93 -7.89 2.45 0.74
CA LEU A 93 -6.65 1.75 0.41
C LEU A 93 -5.44 2.68 0.48
N GLY A 94 -5.53 3.88 -0.09
CA GLY A 94 -4.46 4.88 -0.06
C GLY A 94 -4.10 5.31 1.36
N LEU A 95 -5.11 5.64 2.18
CA LEU A 95 -4.92 6.00 3.58
C LEU A 95 -4.44 4.82 4.42
N GLY A 96 -4.98 3.63 4.21
CA GLY A 96 -4.59 2.41 4.92
C GLY A 96 -3.13 2.05 4.64
N LEU A 97 -2.73 2.03 3.38
CA LEU A 97 -1.34 1.76 2.97
C LEU A 97 -0.40 2.86 3.47
N GLY A 98 -0.75 4.13 3.28
CA GLY A 98 0.03 5.27 3.75
C GLY A 98 0.21 5.27 5.27
N GLY A 99 -0.88 5.01 6.00
CA GLY A 99 -0.88 4.89 7.46
C GLY A 99 -0.06 3.70 7.96
N ALA A 100 -0.22 2.52 7.34
CA ALA A 100 0.58 1.35 7.65
C ALA A 100 2.08 1.61 7.43
N MET A 101 2.44 2.26 6.32
CA MET A 101 3.82 2.62 6.03
C MET A 101 4.36 3.67 7.02
N ALA A 102 3.56 4.65 7.42
CA ALA A 102 3.93 5.62 8.45
C ALA A 102 4.21 4.91 9.78
N ILE A 103 3.34 3.98 10.19
CA ILE A 103 3.53 3.17 11.42
C ILE A 103 4.81 2.32 11.31
N LEU A 104 5.04 1.68 10.17
CA LEU A 104 6.26 0.89 9.92
C LEU A 104 7.52 1.75 10.01
N ALA A 105 7.48 3.00 9.54
CA ALA A 105 8.62 3.92 9.60
C ALA A 105 9.07 4.22 11.04
N PHE A 106 8.17 4.15 12.02
CA PHE A 106 8.51 4.31 13.44
C PHE A 106 9.08 3.04 14.08
N GLN A 107 8.95 1.88 13.44
CA GLN A 107 9.50 0.62 13.94
C GLN A 107 11.02 0.56 13.76
N THR A 108 11.65 -0.38 14.48
CA THR A 108 13.11 -0.59 14.37
C THR A 108 13.54 -1.01 12.95
N PRO A 109 14.76 -0.66 12.50
CA PRO A 109 15.22 -1.03 11.15
C PRO A 109 15.18 -2.54 10.88
N LYS A 110 15.50 -3.36 11.89
CA LYS A 110 15.42 -4.83 11.80
C LYS A 110 13.99 -5.32 11.55
N PHE A 111 13.00 -4.71 12.20
CA PHE A 111 11.60 -5.05 11.99
C PHE A 111 11.11 -4.62 10.61
N GLN A 112 11.45 -3.39 10.19
CA GLN A 112 11.12 -2.91 8.83
C GLN A 112 11.69 -3.83 7.74
N GLN A 113 12.93 -4.28 7.89
CA GLN A 113 13.56 -5.21 6.95
C GLN A 113 12.83 -6.56 6.88
N ARG A 114 12.42 -7.11 8.03
CA ARG A 114 11.64 -8.36 8.08
C ARG A 114 10.29 -8.22 7.39
N VAL A 115 9.57 -7.11 7.62
CA VAL A 115 8.28 -6.85 6.98
C VAL A 115 8.46 -6.68 5.47
N LYS A 116 9.44 -5.90 5.02
CA LYS A 116 9.74 -5.72 3.60
C LYS A 116 10.12 -7.04 2.91
N LEU A 117 10.96 -7.84 3.54
CA LEU A 117 11.37 -9.14 3.01
C LEU A 117 10.20 -10.12 2.95
N GLY A 118 9.37 -10.17 3.99
CA GLY A 118 8.14 -10.95 4.00
C GLY A 118 7.18 -10.52 2.89
N PHE A 119 6.98 -9.21 2.71
CA PHE A 119 6.14 -8.68 1.64
C PHE A 119 6.65 -9.07 0.25
N ILE A 120 7.95 -8.94 -0.01
CA ILE A 120 8.58 -9.33 -1.28
C ILE A 120 8.42 -10.83 -1.52
N LEU A 121 8.72 -11.66 -0.52
CA LEU A 121 8.59 -13.11 -0.64
C LEU A 121 7.15 -13.52 -0.95
N THR A 122 6.17 -12.92 -0.25
CA THR A 122 4.75 -13.15 -0.52
C THR A 122 4.38 -12.73 -1.94
N MET A 123 4.85 -11.57 -2.43
CA MET A 123 4.59 -11.14 -3.81
C MET A 123 5.19 -12.08 -4.84
N ILE A 124 6.39 -12.60 -4.60
CA ILE A 124 6.99 -13.62 -5.47
C ILE A 124 6.10 -14.86 -5.52
N VAL A 125 5.67 -15.37 -4.36
CA VAL A 125 4.81 -16.57 -4.29
C VAL A 125 3.44 -16.31 -4.93
N VAL A 126 2.82 -15.15 -4.75
CA VAL A 126 1.52 -14.85 -5.37
C VAL A 126 1.63 -14.73 -6.88
N LEU A 127 2.65 -14.04 -7.39
CA LEU A 127 2.81 -13.78 -8.83
C LEU A 127 3.34 -15.00 -9.58
N ALA A 128 4.37 -15.66 -9.05
CA ALA A 128 5.00 -16.80 -9.70
C ALA A 128 4.40 -18.14 -9.27
N GLY A 129 3.85 -18.24 -8.05
CA GLY A 129 3.43 -19.51 -7.46
C GLY A 129 2.28 -20.17 -8.19
N ARG A 130 1.29 -19.41 -8.70
CA ARG A 130 0.20 -20.02 -9.48
C ARG A 130 0.71 -20.66 -10.77
N PHE A 131 1.67 -20.00 -11.42
CA PHE A 131 2.32 -20.51 -12.63
C PHE A 131 3.21 -21.72 -12.33
N THR A 132 4.09 -21.64 -11.32
CA THR A 132 5.02 -22.72 -11.00
C THR A 132 4.31 -23.95 -10.45
N LEU A 133 3.32 -23.79 -9.56
CA LEU A 133 2.54 -24.91 -9.04
C LEU A 133 1.71 -25.57 -10.14
N GLY A 134 1.08 -24.78 -11.02
CA GLY A 134 0.33 -25.31 -12.16
C GLY A 134 1.22 -26.11 -13.12
N TYR A 135 2.40 -25.57 -13.45
CA TYR A 135 3.36 -26.24 -14.33
C TYR A 135 3.93 -27.53 -13.73
N VAL A 136 4.26 -27.52 -12.43
CA VAL A 136 4.75 -28.73 -11.74
C VAL A 136 3.70 -29.83 -11.70
N TRP A 137 2.43 -29.47 -11.47
CA TRP A 137 1.33 -30.45 -11.50
C TRP A 137 1.09 -31.03 -12.89
N GLN A 138 1.15 -30.19 -13.92
CA GLN A 138 1.08 -30.67 -15.29
C GLN A 138 2.20 -31.67 -15.61
N LEU A 139 3.43 -31.39 -15.17
CA LEU A 139 4.59 -32.26 -15.44
C LEU A 139 4.52 -33.61 -14.71
N ILE A 140 3.73 -33.69 -13.63
CA ILE A 140 3.47 -34.92 -12.86
C ILE A 140 2.30 -35.71 -13.46
N ASP A 141 1.26 -35.04 -13.98
CA ASP A 141 0.14 -35.71 -14.63
C ASP A 141 0.48 -36.20 -16.05
N ASP A 142 1.36 -35.49 -16.76
CA ASP A 142 1.78 -35.82 -18.14
C ASP A 142 3.01 -36.76 -18.21
N GLY A 143 3.57 -37.18 -17.07
CA GLY A 143 4.77 -38.03 -16.98
C GLY A 143 4.50 -39.44 -16.45
#